data_AF-A0A1M6MYR4-F1
#
_entry.id   AF-A0A1M6MYR4-F1
#
_cell.length_a   1.000
_cell.length_b   1.000
_cell.length_c   1.000
_cell.angle_alpha   90.00
_cell.angle_beta   90.00
_cell.angle_gamma   90.00
#
_symmetry.space_group_name_H-M   'P 1'
#
loop_
_entity.id
_entity.type
_entity.pdbx_description
1 polymer ?
#
loop_
_entity_poly.entity_id
_entity_poly.type
_entity_poly.pdbx_seq_one_letter_code
_entity_poly.pdbx_strand_id
1 'polypeptide(L)'
;MRTFMSKFEKMTADTQAVDASVDGVLRALRSPGNDGMSLEQLQALFAEVVRAYAHLRESDKELAPFPSNSDVSATEVAIAATGILEAADMAAFELGMWQTLKN
;
A
#
# COMPACT_ATOMS: atom_id res chain seq x y z
N MET A 1 28.49 -1.85 42.66
CA MET A 1 28.51 -1.07 41.40
C MET A 1 28.43 -2.05 40.24
N ARG A 2 27.59 -1.75 39.22
CA ARG A 2 27.04 -2.63 38.14
C ARG A 2 25.79 -3.41 38.54
N THR A 3 24.69 -3.47 37.79
CA THR A 3 24.22 -2.74 36.59
C THR A 3 22.71 -2.99 36.61
N PHE A 4 21.88 -1.97 36.89
CA PHE A 4 20.42 -2.09 36.95
C PHE A 4 19.73 -1.24 35.88
N MET A 5 20.37 -1.04 34.73
CA MET A 5 19.80 -0.31 33.58
C MET A 5 20.30 -0.93 32.27
N SER A 6 19.67 -2.02 31.79
CA SER A 6 19.95 -2.51 30.43
C SER A 6 18.88 -3.43 29.85
N LYS A 7 17.61 -3.22 30.17
CA LYS A 7 16.52 -3.95 29.49
C LYS A 7 15.34 -3.09 29.02
N PHE A 8 15.23 -1.86 29.52
CA PHE A 8 14.14 -0.94 29.11
C PHE A 8 14.60 0.20 28.18
N GLU A 9 15.88 0.27 27.85
CA GLU A 9 16.46 1.34 27.02
C GLU A 9 16.77 0.88 25.57
N LYS A 10 16.32 -0.32 25.20
CA LYS A 10 16.58 -0.93 23.87
C LYS A 10 15.31 -1.34 23.11
N MET A 11 14.19 -0.68 23.40
CA MET A 11 12.94 -0.85 22.65
C MET A 11 12.33 0.47 22.20
N THR A 12 13.17 1.49 21.97
CA THR A 12 12.98 2.30 20.76
C THR A 12 13.70 1.52 19.68
N ALA A 13 13.01 0.52 19.11
CA ALA A 13 13.45 -0.05 17.86
C ALA A 13 13.64 1.14 16.93
N ASP A 14 14.90 1.37 16.62
CA ASP A 14 15.39 2.18 15.53
C ASP A 14 14.50 1.87 14.33
N THR A 15 13.48 2.70 14.08
CA THR A 15 12.78 2.76 12.80
C THR A 15 13.83 3.27 11.85
N GLN A 16 14.68 2.35 11.42
CA GLN A 16 15.83 2.64 10.60
C GLN A 16 15.27 3.26 9.32
N ALA A 17 15.55 4.56 9.19
CA ALA A 17 14.88 5.46 8.28
C ALA A 17 14.85 4.91 6.85
N VAL A 18 13.64 4.65 6.36
CA VAL A 18 13.35 4.43 4.93
C VAL A 18 13.40 5.77 4.16
N ASP A 19 13.89 6.84 4.77
CA ASP A 19 13.89 8.19 4.19
C ASP A 19 14.79 8.29 2.94
N ALA A 20 15.84 7.47 2.86
CA ALA A 20 16.69 7.42 1.66
C ALA A 20 16.12 6.54 0.52
N SER A 21 14.89 6.01 0.60
CA SER A 21 14.34 5.12 -0.43
C SER A 21 12.93 5.47 -0.92
N VAL A 22 12.09 6.18 -0.15
CA VAL A 22 10.71 6.48 -0.58
C VAL A 22 10.69 7.48 -1.74
N ASP A 23 11.44 8.57 -1.65
CA ASP A 23 11.52 9.57 -2.73
C ASP A 23 12.08 9.00 -4.03
N GLY A 24 13.03 8.06 -3.93
CA GLY A 24 13.58 7.32 -5.06
C GLY A 24 12.52 6.46 -5.74
N VAL A 25 11.74 5.71 -4.96
CA VAL A 25 10.62 4.91 -5.46
C VAL A 25 9.54 5.79 -6.08
N LEU A 26 9.13 6.88 -5.42
CA LEU A 26 8.13 7.82 -5.94
C LEU A 26 8.59 8.51 -7.24
N ARG A 27 9.90 8.75 -7.40
CA ARG A 27 10.46 9.26 -8.66
C ARG A 27 10.38 8.19 -9.75
N ALA A 28 10.76 6.95 -9.45
CA ALA A 28 10.68 5.84 -10.39
C ALA A 28 9.24 5.56 -10.85
N LEU A 29 8.27 5.64 -9.94
CA LEU A 29 6.84 5.46 -10.24
C LEU A 29 6.27 6.53 -11.18
N ARG A 30 6.84 7.75 -11.19
CA ARG A 30 6.43 8.83 -12.11
C ARG A 30 6.93 8.65 -13.54
N SER A 31 7.84 7.71 -13.79
CA SER A 31 8.39 7.43 -15.13
C SER A 31 8.71 5.94 -15.29
N PRO A 32 7.66 5.08 -15.34
CA PRO A 32 7.84 3.64 -15.46
C PRO A 32 8.47 3.27 -16.81
N GLY A 33 9.29 2.20 -16.82
CA GLY A 33 9.77 1.55 -18.04
C GLY A 33 11.09 2.05 -18.64
N ASN A 34 11.47 3.33 -18.48
CA ASN A 34 12.66 3.86 -19.17
C ASN A 34 13.90 4.06 -18.29
N ASP A 35 13.81 4.47 -17.02
CA ASP A 35 15.01 4.75 -16.19
C ASP A 35 14.82 4.55 -14.65
N GLY A 36 13.70 3.97 -14.18
CA GLY A 36 13.36 3.97 -12.75
C GLY A 36 13.00 2.62 -12.11
N MET A 37 12.18 1.81 -12.80
CA MET A 37 11.65 0.55 -12.26
C MET A 37 11.24 -0.37 -13.40
N SER A 38 11.61 -1.66 -13.33
CA SER A 38 11.14 -2.66 -14.28
C SER A 38 9.65 -2.95 -14.09
N LEU A 39 8.99 -3.50 -15.11
CA LEU A 39 7.59 -3.90 -15.02
C LEU A 39 7.34 -4.90 -13.88
N GLU A 40 8.24 -5.88 -13.73
CA GLU A 40 8.16 -6.91 -12.67
C GLU A 40 8.30 -6.29 -11.28
N GLN A 41 9.21 -5.33 -11.11
CA GLN A 41 9.37 -4.59 -9.85
C GLN A 41 8.13 -3.77 -9.51
N LEU A 42 7.52 -3.13 -10.51
CA LEU A 42 6.27 -2.38 -10.35
C LEU A 42 5.12 -3.29 -9.93
N GLN A 43 4.98 -4.45 -10.58
CA GLN A 43 3.96 -5.45 -10.24
C GLN A 43 4.14 -5.99 -8.82
N ALA A 44 5.38 -6.31 -8.41
CA ALA A 44 5.69 -6.78 -7.07
C ALA A 44 5.39 -5.71 -6.00
N LEU A 45 5.80 -4.46 -6.25
CA LEU A 45 5.50 -3.34 -5.37
C LEU A 45 3.99 -3.13 -5.22
N PHE A 46 3.25 -3.16 -6.32
CA PHE A 46 1.81 -2.97 -6.31
C PHE A 46 1.08 -4.06 -5.53
N ALA A 47 1.51 -5.32 -5.67
CA ALA A 47 0.95 -6.44 -4.91
C ALA A 47 1.12 -6.27 -3.39
N GLU A 48 2.30 -5.84 -2.93
CA GLU A 48 2.55 -5.59 -1.52
C GLU A 48 1.78 -4.36 -1.00
N VAL A 49 1.63 -3.30 -1.79
CA VAL A 49 0.81 -2.12 -1.43
C VAL A 49 -0.65 -2.52 -1.24
N VAL A 50 -1.23 -3.30 -2.17
CA VAL A 50 -2.61 -3.79 -2.05
C VAL A 50 -2.78 -4.65 -0.80
N ARG A 51 -1.85 -5.56 -0.53
CA ARG A 51 -1.89 -6.42 0.66
C ARG A 51 -1.80 -5.61 1.96
N ALA A 52 -0.85 -4.69 2.04
CA ALA A 52 -0.66 -3.83 3.20
C ALA A 52 -1.90 -2.96 3.45
N TYR A 53 -2.44 -2.34 2.39
CA TYR A 53 -3.63 -1.52 2.50
C TYR A 53 -4.86 -2.32 2.94
N ALA A 54 -5.08 -3.52 2.39
CA ALA A 54 -6.16 -4.40 2.81
C ALA A 54 -6.07 -4.74 4.30
N HIS A 55 -4.88 -5.13 4.78
CA HIS A 55 -4.66 -5.46 6.19
C HIS A 55 -4.90 -4.27 7.13
N LEU A 56 -4.42 -3.08 6.74
CA LEU A 56 -4.66 -1.86 7.52
C LEU A 56 -6.15 -1.49 7.54
N ARG A 57 -6.85 -1.60 6.41
CA ARG A 57 -8.28 -1.28 6.28
C ARG A 57 -9.18 -2.27 7.05
N GLU A 58 -8.77 -3.52 7.20
CA GLU A 58 -9.44 -4.49 8.08
C GLU A 58 -9.43 -4.04 9.54
N SER A 59 -8.34 -3.39 9.97
CA SER A 59 -8.16 -2.88 11.33
C SER A 59 -8.79 -1.50 11.53
N ASP A 60 -8.79 -0.67 10.49
CA ASP A 60 -9.38 0.68 10.48
C ASP A 60 -10.24 0.90 9.23
N LYS A 61 -11.56 0.85 9.41
CA LYS A 61 -12.53 1.03 8.32
C LYS A 61 -12.57 2.45 7.78
N GLU A 62 -12.07 3.44 8.52
CA GLU A 62 -12.06 4.86 8.13
C GLU A 62 -10.74 5.27 7.46
N LEU A 63 -9.75 4.37 7.39
CA LEU A 63 -8.46 4.65 6.77
C LEU A 63 -8.63 5.03 5.29
N ALA A 64 -8.42 6.29 4.95
CA ALA A 64 -8.51 6.75 3.56
C ALA A 64 -7.43 6.09 2.66
N PRO A 65 -7.78 5.67 1.42
CA PRO A 65 -6.82 5.10 0.46
C PRO A 65 -5.80 6.12 -0.06
N PHE A 66 -6.14 7.40 0.01
CA PHE A 66 -5.33 8.50 -0.51
C PHE A 66 -5.22 9.62 0.52
N PRO A 67 -4.12 10.38 0.54
CA PRO A 67 -4.02 11.59 1.34
C PRO A 67 -4.97 12.66 0.82
N SER A 68 -5.32 13.64 1.67
CA SER A 68 -6.30 14.69 1.39
C SER A 68 -5.94 15.57 0.19
N ASN A 69 -4.66 15.62 -0.19
CA ASN A 69 -4.11 16.41 -1.29
C ASN A 69 -3.69 15.54 -2.50
N SER A 70 -4.19 14.31 -2.59
CA SER A 70 -3.94 13.43 -3.73
C SER A 70 -4.48 14.03 -5.04
N ASP A 71 -3.71 13.88 -6.11
CA ASP A 71 -4.06 14.30 -7.48
C ASP A 71 -4.61 13.15 -8.33
N VAL A 72 -4.77 11.95 -7.77
CA VAL A 72 -5.32 10.78 -8.45
C VAL A 72 -6.76 11.06 -8.90
N SER A 73 -6.99 10.97 -10.22
CA SER A 73 -8.29 11.22 -10.84
C SER A 73 -9.27 10.05 -10.68
N ALA A 74 -10.57 10.33 -10.77
CA ALA A 74 -11.61 9.30 -10.75
C ALA A 74 -11.43 8.25 -11.86
N THR A 75 -10.90 8.65 -13.02
CA THR A 75 -10.60 7.74 -14.13
C THR A 75 -9.46 6.79 -13.79
N GLU A 76 -8.38 7.28 -13.19
CA GLU A 76 -7.26 6.42 -12.74
C GLU A 76 -7.71 5.44 -11.65
N VAL A 77 -8.56 5.89 -10.72
CA VAL A 77 -9.18 5.01 -9.72
C VAL A 77 -9.97 3.89 -10.40
N ALA A 78 -10.83 4.24 -11.37
CA ALA A 78 -11.65 3.26 -12.08
C ALA A 78 -10.77 2.23 -12.81
N ILE A 79 -9.77 2.67 -13.57
CA ILE A 79 -8.85 1.81 -14.31
C ILE A 79 -8.12 0.85 -13.37
N ALA A 80 -7.55 1.37 -12.28
CA ALA A 80 -6.80 0.56 -11.31
C ALA A 80 -7.72 -0.46 -10.63
N ALA A 81 -8.89 -0.04 -10.16
CA ALA A 81 -9.85 -0.91 -9.49
C ALA A 81 -10.35 -2.03 -10.41
N THR A 82 -10.73 -1.71 -11.66
CA THR A 82 -11.20 -2.73 -12.61
C THR A 82 -10.10 -3.70 -13.00
N GLY A 83 -8.87 -3.21 -13.20
CA GLY A 83 -7.73 -4.08 -13.50
C GLY A 83 -7.38 -5.03 -12.36
N ILE A 84 -7.47 -4.57 -11.10
CA ILE A 84 -7.27 -5.43 -9.92
C ILE A 84 -8.38 -6.49 -9.83
N LEU A 85 -9.65 -6.10 -10.02
CA LEU A 85 -10.77 -7.03 -9.97
C LEU A 85 -10.66 -8.10 -11.06
N GLU A 86 -10.32 -7.72 -12.29
CA GLU A 86 -10.09 -8.65 -13.40
C GLU A 86 -8.91 -9.60 -13.10
N ALA A 87 -7.80 -9.09 -12.58
CA ALA A 87 -6.65 -9.91 -12.20
C ALA A 87 -6.93 -10.89 -11.05
N ALA A 88 -7.91 -10.58 -10.20
CA ALA A 88 -8.38 -11.43 -9.10
C ALA A 88 -9.52 -12.38 -9.52
N ASP A 89 -9.89 -12.43 -10.81
CA ASP A 89 -11.03 -13.18 -11.34
C ASP A 89 -12.36 -12.81 -10.64
N MET A 90 -12.50 -11.53 -10.25
CA MET A 90 -13.70 -10.99 -9.61
C MET A 90 -14.49 -10.16 -10.62
N ALA A 91 -15.71 -10.57 -10.96
CA ALA A 91 -16.60 -9.71 -11.73
C ALA A 91 -17.09 -8.55 -10.84
N ALA A 92 -17.08 -7.32 -11.36
CA ALA A 92 -17.52 -6.13 -10.62
C ALA A 92 -18.96 -6.25 -10.06
N PHE A 93 -19.81 -7.07 -10.69
CA PHE A 93 -21.18 -7.36 -10.26
C PHE A 93 -21.26 -8.28 -9.02
N GLU A 94 -20.20 -9.02 -8.66
CA GLU A 94 -20.21 -9.89 -7.48
C GLU A 94 -19.98 -9.12 -6.16
N LEU A 95 -19.46 -7.89 -6.21
CA LEU A 95 -19.27 -7.06 -5.01
C LEU A 95 -20.59 -6.75 -4.28
N GLY A 96 -21.71 -6.66 -5.01
CA GLY A 96 -23.04 -6.49 -4.43
C GLY A 96 -23.45 -7.66 -3.53
N MET A 97 -23.08 -8.90 -3.89
CA MET A 97 -23.39 -10.08 -3.09
C MET A 97 -22.55 -10.18 -1.81
N TRP A 98 -21.29 -9.75 -1.85
CA TRP A 98 -20.42 -9.73 -0.67
C TRP A 98 -20.84 -8.68 0.38
N GLN A 99 -21.44 -7.56 -0.04
CA GLN A 99 -22.03 -6.58 0.88
C GLN A 99 -23.30 -7.12 1.55
N THR A 100 -24.08 -7.94 0.86
CA THR A 100 -25.30 -8.56 1.44
C THR A 100 -24.99 -9.68 2.44
N LEU A 101 -23.82 -10.33 2.34
CA LEU A 101 -23.40 -11.38 3.28
C LEU A 101 -22.80 -10.81 4.59
N LYS A 102 -22.47 -9.51 4.62
CA LYS A 102 -21.93 -8.83 5.81
C LYS A 102 -23.00 -8.17 6.69
N ASN A 103 -24.28 -8.32 6.33
CA ASN A 103 -25.44 -7.88 7.12
C ASN A 103 -26.06 -9.05 7.88
#